data_AF-A0A350YQP5-F1
#
_entry.id   AF-A0A350YQP5-F1
#
_cell.length_a   1.000
_cell.length_b   1.000
_cell.length_c   1.000
_cell.angle_alpha   90.00
_cell.angle_beta   90.00
_cell.angle_gamma   90.00
#
_symmetry.space_group_name_H-M   'P 1'
#
loop_
_entity.id
_entity.type
_entity.pdbx_description
1 polymer ?
#
loop_
_entity_poly.entity_id
_entity_poly.type
_entity_poly.pdbx_seq_one_letter_code
_entity_poly.pdbx_strand_id
1 'polypeptide(L)'
;MIMDEVFGYENFINEIIWKRGNNKRAERKYSINHDTILFYSKNSTFKFFPQYTPYEEDYLNKYYPNKEPDGRRYQVQGMYGKGSGPAMYFGNKLISPPPGLHWRWTQDKINKAMKDGIIVFPREGKGMPRFKDYLDNKLGVPVRTIWDDINEVNSQATERVDYPTQKPE
;
A
#
# COMPACT_ATOMS: atom_id res chain seq x y z
N MET A 1 19.05 17.18 17.27
CA MET A 1 19.48 18.37 18.03
C MET A 1 19.83 19.56 17.13
N ILE A 2 20.91 19.55 16.33
CA ILE A 2 21.22 20.72 15.45
C ILE A 2 20.09 20.99 14.45
N MET A 3 19.55 19.93 13.83
CA MET A 3 18.45 20.07 12.87
C MET A 3 17.17 20.59 13.53
N ASP A 4 16.91 20.26 14.80
CA ASP A 4 15.75 20.77 15.53
C ASP A 4 15.88 22.25 15.86
N GLU A 5 17.09 22.74 16.10
CA GLU A 5 17.35 24.16 16.32
C GLU A 5 17.19 24.98 15.04
N VAL A 6 17.63 24.43 13.89
CA VAL A 6 17.54 25.11 12.59
C VAL A 6 16.14 25.05 12.00
N PHE A 7 15.47 23.90 12.09
CA PHE A 7 14.20 23.65 11.41
C PHE A 7 13.00 23.59 12.35
N GLY A 8 13.18 23.52 13.68
CA GLY A 8 12.10 23.27 14.62
C GLY A 8 11.81 21.78 14.77
N TYR A 9 11.67 21.30 16.00
CA TYR A 9 11.34 19.90 16.27
C TYR A 9 9.95 19.53 15.73
N GLU A 10 9.01 20.46 15.72
CA GLU A 10 7.67 20.29 15.16
C GLU A 10 7.66 20.01 13.66
N ASN A 11 8.77 20.31 12.97
CA ASN A 11 8.95 20.08 11.55
C ASN A 11 9.66 18.75 11.26
N PHE A 12 10.10 18.01 12.27
CA PHE A 12 10.59 16.64 12.15
C PHE A 12 9.43 15.70 11.80
N ILE A 13 9.53 15.01 10.67
CA ILE A 13 8.50 14.08 10.21
C ILE A 13 8.79 12.68 10.75
N ASN A 14 9.95 12.12 10.39
CA ASN A 14 10.43 10.82 10.84
C ASN A 14 11.90 10.62 10.43
N GLU A 15 12.46 9.48 10.83
CA GLU A 15 13.73 8.99 10.32
C GLU A 15 13.53 7.79 9.40
N ILE A 16 14.45 7.65 8.45
CA ILE A 16 14.55 6.52 7.53
C ILE A 16 15.89 5.84 7.80
N ILE A 17 15.84 4.54 8.03
CA ILE A 17 16.99 3.66 8.24
C ILE A 17 17.29 2.95 6.92
N TRP A 18 18.43 3.27 6.33
CA TRP A 18 18.91 2.61 5.13
C TRP A 18 20.02 1.63 5.47
N LYS A 19 19.76 0.34 5.34
CA LYS A 19 20.72 -0.73 5.61
C LYS A 19 21.80 -0.76 4.52
N ARG A 20 23.04 -0.51 4.94
CA ARG A 20 24.25 -0.57 4.11
C ARG A 20 24.99 -1.88 4.34
N GLY A 21 25.07 -2.68 3.28
CA GLY A 21 25.90 -3.87 3.22
C GLY A 21 25.63 -4.88 4.34
N ASN A 22 26.50 -5.90 4.43
CA ASN A 22 26.42 -6.96 5.42
C ASN A 22 27.73 -7.05 6.21
N ASN A 23 28.18 -5.93 6.80
CA ASN A 23 29.36 -5.92 7.66
C ASN A 23 29.15 -6.84 8.88
N LYS A 24 29.95 -7.92 8.97
CA LYS A 24 29.82 -8.97 10.00
C LYS A 24 30.75 -8.80 11.21
N ARG A 25 31.46 -7.67 11.31
CA ARG A 25 32.45 -7.44 12.38
C ARG A 25 31.75 -6.92 13.64
N ALA A 26 31.43 -7.83 14.55
CA ALA A 26 31.02 -7.50 15.91
C ALA A 26 32.26 -7.53 16.80
N GLU A 27 32.61 -6.38 17.38
CA GLU A 27 33.69 -6.27 18.37
C GLU A 27 33.09 -5.86 19.71
N ARG A 28 33.56 -4.77 20.33
CA ARG A 28 33.00 -4.19 21.56
C ARG A 28 31.63 -3.52 21.37
N LYS A 29 31.05 -3.58 20.17
CA LYS A 29 29.75 -3.02 19.81
C LYS A 29 29.14 -3.80 18.64
N TYR A 30 27.83 -3.64 18.47
CA TYR A 30 27.14 -4.11 17.26
C TYR A 30 27.69 -3.41 16.02
N SER A 31 27.76 -4.15 14.91
CA SER A 31 28.19 -3.61 13.62
C SER A 31 27.22 -2.51 13.17
N ILE A 32 27.77 -1.34 12.86
CA ILE A 32 26.98 -0.27 12.24
C ILE A 32 26.89 -0.62 10.75
N ASN A 33 25.68 -0.96 10.31
CA ASN A 33 25.38 -1.41 8.97
C ASN A 33 24.22 -0.62 8.35
N HIS A 34 23.96 0.59 8.84
CA HIS A 34 22.92 1.44 8.28
C HIS A 34 23.32 2.90 8.36
N ASP A 35 22.66 3.71 7.54
CA ASP A 35 22.60 5.15 7.67
C ASP A 35 21.21 5.58 8.16
N THR A 36 21.18 6.70 8.86
CA THR A 36 19.95 7.36 9.30
C THR A 36 19.77 8.62 8.46
N ILE A 37 18.65 8.70 7.76
CA ILE A 37 18.23 9.86 6.98
C ILE A 37 17.12 10.54 7.78
N LEU A 38 17.36 11.78 8.19
CA LEU A 38 16.37 12.57 8.91
C LEU A 38 15.46 13.31 7.92
N PHE A 39 14.15 13.10 8.02
CA PHE A 39 13.17 13.76 7.18
C PHE A 39 12.51 14.92 7.94
N TYR A 40 12.79 16.14 7.48
CA TYR A 40 12.15 17.37 7.96
C TYR A 40 11.32 18.01 6.84
N SER A 41 10.27 18.71 7.24
CA SER A 41 9.51 19.60 6.37
C SER A 41 9.85 21.06 6.67
N LYS A 42 9.52 21.99 5.75
CA LYS A 42 9.63 23.43 6.04
C LYS A 42 8.42 23.95 6.84
N ASN A 43 7.27 23.30 6.66
CA ASN A 43 6.00 23.64 7.30
C ASN A 43 5.03 22.46 7.20
N SER A 44 3.93 22.54 7.94
CA SER A 44 2.88 21.52 7.99
C SER A 44 2.08 21.33 6.69
N THR A 45 2.26 22.18 5.68
CA THR A 45 1.50 22.14 4.42
C THR A 45 2.29 21.56 3.25
N PHE A 46 3.43 20.91 3.52
CA PHE A 46 4.26 20.30 2.48
C PHE A 46 3.50 19.20 1.70
N LYS A 47 3.84 19.08 0.42
CA LYS A 47 3.30 18.02 -0.44
C LYS A 47 4.19 16.79 -0.36
N PHE A 48 3.60 15.66 0.01
CA PHE A 48 4.26 14.37 0.02
C PHE A 48 3.70 13.47 -1.08
N PHE A 49 4.57 12.88 -1.88
CA PHE A 49 4.20 11.91 -2.91
C PHE A 49 4.66 10.52 -2.45
N PRO A 50 3.78 9.73 -1.84
CA PRO A 50 4.15 8.40 -1.36
C PRO A 50 4.63 7.53 -2.52
N GLN A 51 5.73 6.83 -2.29
CA GLN A 51 6.22 5.79 -3.18
C GLN A 51 5.66 4.45 -2.74
N TYR A 52 5.52 3.54 -3.69
CA TYR A 52 4.94 2.22 -3.47
C TYR A 52 5.84 1.14 -4.07
N THR A 53 5.95 0.03 -3.37
CA THR A 53 6.59 -1.19 -3.89
C THR A 53 5.53 -2.19 -4.35
N PRO A 54 5.87 -3.08 -5.28
CA PRO A 54 5.00 -4.20 -5.65
C PRO A 54 4.62 -5.06 -4.44
N TYR A 55 3.48 -5.74 -4.53
CA TYR A 55 3.14 -6.76 -3.53
C TYR A 55 3.98 -8.02 -3.76
N GLU A 56 4.42 -8.64 -2.66
CA GLU A 56 5.04 -9.97 -2.67
C GLU A 56 4.08 -11.03 -3.23
N GLU A 57 4.62 -12.01 -3.96
CA GLU A 57 3.83 -13.04 -4.62
C GLU A 57 3.02 -13.89 -3.61
N ASP A 58 3.58 -14.15 -2.43
CA ASP A 58 2.87 -14.85 -1.33
C ASP A 58 1.66 -14.07 -0.84
N TYR A 59 1.77 -12.74 -0.75
CA TYR A 59 0.65 -11.87 -0.42
C TYR A 59 -0.42 -11.93 -1.53
N LEU A 60 0.01 -11.87 -2.79
CA LEU A 60 -0.89 -11.95 -3.94
C LEU A 60 -1.64 -13.28 -3.98
N ASN A 61 -0.96 -14.39 -3.72
CA ASN A 61 -1.59 -15.72 -3.72
C ASN A 61 -2.56 -15.91 -2.55
N LYS A 62 -2.25 -15.32 -1.38
CA LYS A 62 -3.12 -15.40 -0.19
C LYS A 62 -4.36 -14.53 -0.30
N TYR A 63 -4.20 -13.28 -0.73
CA TYR A 63 -5.27 -12.27 -0.67
C TYR A 63 -5.96 -12.04 -2.02
N TYR A 64 -5.27 -12.25 -3.14
CA TYR A 64 -5.81 -12.11 -4.50
C TYR A 64 -5.69 -13.44 -5.30
N PRO A 65 -6.31 -14.53 -4.81
CA PRO A 65 -6.19 -15.85 -5.42
C PRO A 65 -6.95 -15.98 -6.75
N ASN A 66 -7.99 -15.17 -6.97
CA ASN A 66 -8.83 -15.30 -8.16
C ASN A 66 -8.20 -14.56 -9.34
N LYS A 67 -8.34 -15.15 -10.53
CA LYS A 67 -7.87 -14.60 -11.81
C LYS A 67 -8.99 -14.64 -12.83
N GLU A 68 -9.09 -13.58 -13.63
CA GLU A 68 -9.88 -13.58 -14.86
C GLU A 68 -9.12 -14.30 -16.00
N PRO A 69 -9.80 -14.66 -17.11
CA PRO A 69 -9.15 -15.31 -18.25
C PRO A 69 -7.99 -14.52 -18.87
N ASP A 70 -7.99 -13.20 -18.72
CA ASP A 70 -6.92 -12.29 -19.15
C ASP A 70 -5.74 -12.21 -18.16
N GLY A 71 -5.81 -12.94 -17.03
CA GLY A 71 -4.79 -12.97 -15.99
C GLY A 71 -4.98 -11.93 -14.88
N ARG A 72 -5.98 -11.05 -14.96
CA ARG A 72 -6.21 -10.01 -13.94
C ARG A 72 -6.60 -10.63 -12.60
N ARG A 73 -5.85 -10.27 -11.55
CA ARG A 73 -6.09 -10.74 -10.19
C ARG A 73 -7.15 -9.91 -9.47
N TYR A 74 -8.01 -10.58 -8.71
CA TYR A 74 -9.00 -9.92 -7.85
C TYR A 74 -9.30 -10.72 -6.59
N GLN A 75 -9.82 -10.00 -5.60
CA GLN A 75 -10.41 -10.60 -4.40
C GLN A 75 -11.91 -10.27 -4.33
N VAL A 76 -12.66 -11.05 -3.56
CA VAL A 76 -14.11 -10.83 -3.41
C VAL A 76 -14.38 -10.24 -2.03
N GLN A 77 -14.81 -8.98 -1.99
CA GLN A 77 -15.06 -8.24 -0.74
C GLN A 77 -16.55 -8.00 -0.48
N GLY A 78 -16.88 -7.81 0.79
CA GLY A 78 -18.23 -7.41 1.23
C GLY A 78 -18.54 -5.96 0.86
N MET A 79 -19.78 -5.68 0.50
CA MET A 79 -20.22 -4.38 0.01
C MET A 79 -20.68 -3.40 1.09
N TYR A 80 -20.45 -3.69 2.36
CA TYR A 80 -20.97 -2.91 3.48
C TYR A 80 -19.88 -2.43 4.46
N GLY A 81 -20.18 -1.35 5.18
CA GLY A 81 -19.35 -0.75 6.24
C GLY A 81 -20.18 -0.52 7.51
N LYS A 82 -19.52 -0.14 8.61
CA LYS A 82 -20.18 0.17 9.89
C LYS A 82 -21.08 1.41 9.78
N GLY A 83 -22.26 1.38 10.38
CA GLY A 83 -23.23 2.49 10.39
C GLY A 83 -24.59 2.05 9.85
N SER A 84 -25.66 2.85 9.97
CA SER A 84 -26.98 2.46 9.45
C SER A 84 -27.18 2.99 8.03
N GLY A 85 -27.77 2.19 7.13
CA GLY A 85 -28.04 2.60 5.76
C GLY A 85 -29.31 2.00 5.18
N PRO A 86 -29.88 2.65 4.15
CA PRO A 86 -31.11 2.19 3.51
C PRO A 86 -30.86 0.93 2.65
N ALA A 87 -31.94 0.24 2.33
CA ALA A 87 -31.95 -0.77 1.28
C ALA A 87 -31.63 -0.13 -0.08
N MET A 88 -30.92 -0.87 -0.93
CA MET A 88 -30.56 -0.43 -2.29
C MET A 88 -30.90 -1.50 -3.31
N TYR A 89 -31.09 -1.08 -4.55
CA TYR A 89 -31.37 -1.96 -5.67
C TYR A 89 -30.09 -2.57 -6.23
N PHE A 90 -30.13 -3.88 -6.45
CA PHE A 90 -29.13 -4.62 -7.20
C PHE A 90 -29.80 -5.26 -8.41
N GLY A 91 -29.83 -4.52 -9.52
CA GLY A 91 -30.74 -4.81 -10.62
C GLY A 91 -32.18 -4.69 -10.14
N ASN A 92 -32.97 -5.75 -10.28
CA ASN A 92 -34.39 -5.75 -9.89
C ASN A 92 -34.63 -6.15 -8.42
N LYS A 93 -33.57 -6.45 -7.65
CA LYS A 93 -33.69 -6.90 -6.25
C LYS A 93 -33.39 -5.76 -5.29
N LEU A 94 -34.34 -5.45 -4.41
CA LEU A 94 -34.12 -4.55 -3.28
C LEU A 94 -33.49 -5.33 -2.12
N ILE A 95 -32.29 -4.94 -1.69
CA ILE A 95 -31.54 -5.64 -0.63
C ILE A 95 -31.18 -4.66 0.47
N SER A 96 -31.52 -5.01 1.71
CA SER A 96 -31.12 -4.28 2.91
C SER A 96 -29.73 -4.70 3.36
N PRO A 97 -28.88 -3.75 3.82
CA PRO A 97 -27.64 -4.13 4.48
C PRO A 97 -27.96 -4.86 5.80
N PRO A 98 -27.05 -5.69 6.33
CA PRO A 98 -27.24 -6.29 7.64
C PRO A 98 -27.43 -5.22 8.74
N PRO A 99 -28.07 -5.55 9.89
CA PRO A 99 -28.29 -4.59 10.97
C PRO A 99 -27.00 -3.91 11.44
N GLY A 100 -27.04 -2.58 11.59
CA GLY A 100 -25.89 -1.77 11.99
C GLY A 100 -24.83 -1.55 10.90
N LEU A 101 -25.15 -1.93 9.64
CA LEU A 101 -24.30 -1.74 8.47
C LEU A 101 -25.01 -0.91 7.37
N HIS A 102 -24.22 -0.27 6.51
CA HIS A 102 -24.68 0.47 5.33
C HIS A 102 -23.89 0.03 4.10
N TRP A 103 -24.46 0.22 2.91
CA TRP A 103 -23.75 -0.06 1.66
C TRP A 103 -22.63 0.94 1.42
N ARG A 104 -21.45 0.45 1.00
CA ARG A 104 -20.25 1.27 0.75
C ARG A 104 -20.39 2.22 -0.43
N TRP A 105 -21.31 1.94 -1.35
CA TRP A 105 -21.44 2.64 -2.62
C TRP A 105 -22.84 3.22 -2.78
N THR A 106 -22.94 4.29 -3.57
CA THR A 106 -24.22 4.89 -3.98
C THR A 106 -24.95 3.99 -4.98
N GLN A 107 -26.26 4.21 -5.15
CA GLN A 107 -27.09 3.48 -6.10
C GLN A 107 -26.52 3.53 -7.53
N ASP A 108 -26.03 4.69 -7.97
CA ASP A 108 -25.46 4.84 -9.32
C ASP A 108 -24.20 4.00 -9.52
N LYS A 109 -23.33 3.96 -8.50
CA LYS A 109 -22.12 3.14 -8.55
C LYS A 109 -22.45 1.65 -8.49
N ILE A 110 -23.47 1.24 -7.74
CA ILE A 110 -23.98 -0.13 -7.76
C ILE A 110 -24.52 -0.49 -9.15
N ASN A 111 -25.33 0.38 -9.76
CA ASN A 111 -25.88 0.15 -11.10
C ASN A 111 -24.77 -0.03 -12.14
N LYS A 112 -23.75 0.83 -12.09
CA LYS A 112 -22.58 0.71 -12.97
C LYS A 112 -21.81 -0.59 -12.71
N ALA A 113 -21.53 -0.92 -11.46
CA ALA A 113 -20.81 -2.14 -11.10
C ALA A 113 -21.58 -3.43 -11.44
N MET A 114 -22.92 -3.40 -11.40
CA MET A 114 -23.78 -4.48 -11.90
C MET A 114 -23.61 -4.66 -13.41
N LYS A 115 -23.65 -3.56 -14.18
CA LYS A 115 -23.47 -3.57 -15.63
C LYS A 115 -22.07 -4.08 -16.03
N ASP A 116 -21.06 -3.68 -15.28
CA ASP A 116 -19.66 -4.03 -15.54
C ASP A 116 -19.29 -5.45 -15.03
N GLY A 117 -20.24 -6.22 -14.50
CA GLY A 117 -20.00 -7.58 -14.00
C GLY A 117 -19.07 -7.64 -12.77
N ILE A 118 -18.96 -6.53 -12.03
CA ILE A 118 -18.11 -6.40 -10.84
C ILE A 118 -18.79 -7.00 -9.62
N ILE A 119 -20.12 -6.95 -9.55
CA ILE A 119 -20.89 -7.49 -8.41
C ILE A 119 -21.13 -8.99 -8.60
N VAL A 120 -20.86 -9.75 -7.53
CA VAL A 120 -20.98 -11.21 -7.49
C VAL A 120 -21.97 -11.59 -6.39
N PHE A 121 -22.90 -12.47 -6.72
CA PHE A 121 -23.82 -13.05 -5.75
C PHE A 121 -23.40 -14.48 -5.37
N PRO A 122 -22.94 -14.70 -4.14
CA PRO A 122 -22.58 -16.04 -3.70
C PRO A 122 -23.82 -16.92 -3.54
N ARG A 123 -23.61 -18.25 -3.49
CA ARG A 123 -24.66 -19.26 -3.27
C ARG A 123 -25.82 -19.12 -4.27
N GLU A 124 -25.51 -19.05 -5.56
CA GLU A 124 -26.51 -19.00 -6.65
C GLU A 124 -27.54 -17.87 -6.48
N GLY A 125 -27.11 -16.70 -6.01
CA GLY A 125 -28.01 -15.56 -5.86
C GLY A 125 -28.74 -15.46 -4.52
N LYS A 126 -28.50 -16.39 -3.58
CA LYS A 126 -29.10 -16.38 -2.23
C LYS A 126 -28.24 -15.67 -1.18
N GLY A 127 -26.95 -15.51 -1.44
CA GLY A 127 -26.04 -14.82 -0.53
C GLY A 127 -26.03 -13.30 -0.71
N MET A 128 -25.49 -12.60 0.29
CA MET A 128 -25.32 -11.14 0.23
C MET A 128 -24.38 -10.73 -0.91
N PRO A 129 -24.69 -9.62 -1.62
CA PRO A 129 -23.87 -9.16 -2.74
C PRO A 129 -22.45 -8.82 -2.27
N ARG A 130 -21.50 -9.21 -3.10
CA ARG A 130 -20.07 -8.94 -2.96
C ARG A 130 -19.55 -8.27 -4.23
N PHE A 131 -18.34 -7.75 -4.20
CA PHE A 131 -17.73 -7.15 -5.39
C PHE A 131 -16.31 -7.66 -5.63
N LYS A 132 -15.92 -7.71 -6.90
CA LYS A 132 -14.54 -7.96 -7.32
C LYS A 132 -13.71 -6.70 -7.07
N ASP A 133 -12.74 -6.80 -6.16
CA ASP A 133 -11.72 -5.77 -5.92
C ASP A 133 -10.46 -6.18 -6.66
N TYR A 134 -10.21 -5.55 -7.80
CA TYR A 134 -9.07 -5.87 -8.68
C TYR A 134 -7.76 -5.28 -8.14
N LEU A 135 -6.68 -6.03 -8.33
CA LEU A 135 -5.33 -5.67 -7.89
C LEU A 135 -4.76 -4.47 -8.66
N ASP A 136 -5.10 -4.32 -9.94
CA ASP A 136 -4.64 -3.23 -10.81
C ASP A 136 -5.11 -1.83 -10.37
N ASN A 137 -6.13 -1.75 -9.52
CA ASN A 137 -6.56 -0.50 -8.89
C ASN A 137 -5.75 -0.13 -7.64
N LYS A 138 -4.74 -0.94 -7.26
CA LYS A 138 -3.89 -0.71 -6.09
C LYS A 138 -2.54 -0.19 -6.53
N LEU A 139 -2.03 0.81 -5.82
CA LEU A 139 -0.70 1.39 -6.08
C LEU A 139 0.45 0.51 -5.57
N GLY A 140 0.17 -0.44 -4.67
CA GLY A 140 1.17 -1.31 -4.05
C GLY A 140 1.23 -1.16 -2.54
N VAL A 141 2.36 -1.55 -1.95
CA VAL A 141 2.67 -1.36 -0.53
C VAL A 141 3.39 -0.02 -0.37
N PRO A 142 2.89 0.93 0.45
CA PRO A 142 3.62 2.16 0.71
C PRO A 142 5.02 1.87 1.25
N VAL A 143 6.03 2.56 0.69
CA VAL A 143 7.41 2.48 1.15
C VAL A 143 7.48 2.86 2.63
N ARG A 144 8.22 2.06 3.40
CA ARG A 144 8.38 2.24 4.86
C ARG A 144 9.71 2.91 5.19
N THR A 145 9.95 3.14 6.47
CA THR A 145 11.17 3.80 6.96
C THR A 145 12.39 2.90 7.03
N ILE A 146 12.25 1.58 6.85
CA ILE A 146 13.39 0.66 6.82
C ILE A 146 13.61 0.27 5.37
N TRP A 147 14.74 0.67 4.81
CA TRP A 147 15.17 0.33 3.45
C TRP A 147 16.29 -0.69 3.54
N ASP A 148 16.02 -1.92 3.12
CA ASP A 148 16.98 -3.03 3.13
C ASP A 148 17.15 -3.71 1.76
N ASP A 149 16.48 -3.17 0.74
CA ASP A 149 16.47 -3.57 -0.65
C ASP A 149 17.37 -2.70 -1.55
N ILE A 150 17.82 -1.55 -1.05
CA ILE A 150 18.75 -0.65 -1.75
C ILE A 150 20.18 -0.99 -1.34
N ASN A 151 20.98 -1.52 -2.27
CA ASN A 151 22.37 -1.88 -2.04
C ASN A 151 23.31 -0.67 -2.14
N GLU A 152 24.46 -0.72 -1.47
CA GLU A 152 25.52 0.27 -1.65
C GLU A 152 26.16 0.17 -3.05
N VAL A 153 26.55 1.31 -3.64
CA VAL A 153 27.32 1.34 -4.88
C VAL A 153 28.72 0.80 -4.58
N ASN A 154 28.95 -0.47 -4.93
CA ASN A 154 30.23 -1.13 -4.77
C ASN A 154 31.02 -1.17 -6.08
N SER A 155 32.19 -1.81 -6.06
CA SER A 155 33.07 -1.84 -7.23
C SER A 155 32.53 -2.57 -8.45
N GLN A 156 31.47 -3.36 -8.29
CA GLN A 156 30.78 -4.12 -9.33
C GLN A 156 29.41 -3.53 -9.68
N ALA A 157 29.01 -2.42 -9.05
CA ALA A 157 27.71 -1.80 -9.29
C ALA A 157 27.64 -1.19 -10.69
N THR A 158 26.55 -1.46 -11.41
CA THR A 158 26.28 -0.92 -12.76
C THR A 158 26.21 0.60 -12.77
N GLU A 159 25.74 1.20 -11.67
CA GLU A 159 25.60 2.64 -11.49
C GLU A 159 26.92 3.35 -11.15
N ARG A 160 28.04 2.64 -10.94
CA ARG A 160 29.29 3.26 -10.50
C ARG A 160 29.84 4.24 -11.54
N VAL A 161 29.93 5.52 -11.17
CA VAL A 161 30.54 6.60 -11.99
C VAL A 161 31.91 7.04 -11.47
N ASP A 162 32.57 6.20 -10.66
CA ASP A 162 33.85 6.47 -9.99
C ASP A 162 33.87 7.70 -9.06
N TYR A 163 32.70 8.17 -8.64
CA TYR A 163 32.58 9.24 -7.66
C TYR A 163 32.61 8.69 -6.22
N PRO A 164 33.54 9.11 -5.34
CA PRO A 164 33.76 8.47 -4.04
C PRO A 164 32.57 8.51 -3.07
N THR A 165 31.68 9.50 -3.19
CA THR A 165 30.50 9.68 -2.32
C THR A 165 29.19 9.47 -3.07
N GLN A 166 29.23 8.67 -4.14
CA GLN A 166 28.06 8.33 -4.94
C GLN A 166 27.00 7.58 -4.12
N LYS A 167 25.74 7.94 -4.31
CA LYS A 167 24.59 7.20 -3.81
C LYS A 167 23.92 6.43 -4.96
N PRO A 168 23.30 5.27 -4.67
CA PRO A 168 22.51 4.54 -5.66
C PRO A 168 21.35 5.40 -6.19
N GLU A 169 20.98 5.17 -7.46
CA GLU A 169 19.84 5.83 -8.11
C GLU A 169 18.53 5.04 -7.98
#